data_AF-A0A2D8YWK5-F1
#
_entry.id   AF-A0A2D8YWK5-F1
#
_cell.length_a   1.000
_cell.length_b   1.000
_cell.length_c   1.000
_cell.angle_alpha   90.00
_cell.angle_beta   90.00
_cell.angle_gamma   90.00
#
_symmetry.space_group_name_H-M   'P 1'
#
loop_
_entity.id
_entity.type
_entity.pdbx_description
1 polymer ?
#
loop_
_entity_poly.entity_id
_entity_poly.type
_entity_poly.pdbx_seq_one_letter_code
_entity_poly.pdbx_strand_id
1 'polypeptide(L)' 'MNVIEQLDQEQMARLTGDKEMPKFAPGDTIRVNVRVVEGERTRLQAFEG' A
#
# COMPACT_ATOMS: atom_id res chain seq x y z
N MET A 1 -1.57 7.98 26.87
CA MET A 1 -2.08 7.15 25.76
C MET A 1 -2.47 8.11 24.66
N ASN A 2 -1.81 8.06 23.52
CA ASN A 2 -1.97 9.04 22.46
C ASN A 2 -3.04 8.53 21.48
N VAL A 3 -4.20 9.19 21.43
CA VAL A 3 -5.37 8.74 20.64
C VAL A 3 -5.02 8.60 19.14
N ILE A 4 -4.06 9.40 18.66
CA ILE A 4 -3.55 9.33 17.29
C ILE A 4 -2.89 7.98 16.99
N GLU A 5 -2.10 7.44 17.93
CA GLU A 5 -1.41 6.14 17.75
C GLU A 5 -2.41 4.99 17.67
N GLN A 6 -3.51 5.06 18.43
CA GLN A 6 -4.56 4.04 18.39
C GLN A 6 -5.30 4.06 17.06
N LEU A 7 -5.63 5.25 16.54
CA LEU A 7 -6.28 5.39 15.24
C LEU A 7 -5.37 4.91 14.10
N ASP A 8 -4.08 5.21 14.14
CA ASP A 8 -3.11 4.76 13.13
C ASP A 8 -3.01 3.23 13.11
N GLN A 9 -2.89 2.58 14.28
CA GLN A 9 -2.85 1.12 14.39
C GLN A 9 -4.13 0.46 13.86
N GLU A 10 -5.31 1.03 14.15
CA GLU A 10 -6.58 0.53 13.62
C GLU A 10 -6.67 0.67 12.10
N GLN A 11 -6.22 1.78 11.53
CA GLN A 11 -6.21 1.97 10.08
C GLN A 11 -5.21 1.02 9.40
N MET A 12 -4.01 0.88 9.98
CA MET A 12 -3.01 -0.06 9.51
C MET A 12 -3.56 -1.48 9.49
N ALA A 13 -4.16 -1.96 10.58
CA ALA A 13 -4.76 -3.30 10.63
C ALA A 13 -5.88 -3.50 9.58
N ARG A 14 -6.70 -2.48 9.32
CA ARG A 14 -7.74 -2.53 8.27
C ARG A 14 -7.16 -2.58 6.86
N LEU A 15 -6.08 -1.83 6.61
CA LEU A 15 -5.44 -1.72 5.29
C LEU A 15 -4.55 -2.93 4.98
N THR A 16 -3.87 -3.48 5.99
CA THR A 16 -2.97 -4.63 5.82
C THR A 16 -3.72 -5.96 5.79
N GLY A 17 -4.84 -6.10 6.52
CA GLY A 17 -5.71 -7.29 6.48
C GLY A 17 -4.94 -8.62 6.40
N ASP A 18 -5.39 -9.53 5.53
CA ASP A 18 -4.71 -10.81 5.23
C ASP A 18 -3.60 -10.70 4.17
N LYS A 19 -3.21 -9.49 3.75
CA LYS A 19 -2.16 -9.32 2.73
C LYS A 19 -0.79 -9.39 3.39
N GLU A 20 -0.06 -10.46 3.09
CA GLU A 20 1.36 -10.54 3.39
C GLU A 20 2.12 -9.50 2.56
N MET A 21 2.56 -8.43 3.22
CA MET A 21 3.42 -7.43 2.60
C MET A 21 4.85 -7.99 2.53
N PRO A 22 5.50 -8.00 1.35
CA PRO A 22 6.89 -8.40 1.27
C PRO A 22 7.76 -7.43 2.06
N LYS A 23 8.75 -7.97 2.78
CA LYS A 23 9.80 -7.14 3.39
C LYS A 23 10.71 -6.66 2.27
N PHE A 24 11.03 -5.37 2.27
CA PHE A 24 11.98 -4.75 1.35
C PHE A 24 12.91 -3.82 2.13
N ALA A 25 14.12 -3.66 1.63
CA ALA A 25 15.17 -2.84 2.22
C ALA A 25 15.65 -1.78 1.20
N PRO A 26 16.35 -0.73 1.68
CA PRO A 26 16.99 0.23 0.79
C PRO A 26 17.95 -0.47 -0.18
N GLY A 27 17.78 -0.24 -1.48
CA GLY A 27 18.59 -0.86 -2.54
C GLY A 27 17.92 -2.05 -3.23
N ASP A 28 16.79 -2.55 -2.71
CA ASP A 28 15.98 -3.55 -3.40
C ASP A 28 15.20 -2.91 -4.56
N THR A 29 15.11 -3.61 -5.69
CA THR A 29 14.21 -3.23 -6.79
C THR A 29 12.82 -3.78 -6.52
N ILE A 30 11.81 -2.91 -6.50
CA ILE A 30 10.43 -3.27 -6.18
C ILE A 30 9.55 -2.96 -7.38
N ARG A 31 8.65 -3.89 -7.70
CA ARG A 31 7.60 -3.69 -8.70
C ARG A 31 6.25 -3.42 -8.02
N VAL A 32 5.68 -2.25 -8.29
CA VAL A 32 4.40 -1.79 -7.74
C VAL A 32 3.38 -1.67 -8.86
N ASN A 33 2.20 -2.25 -8.68
CA ASN A 33 1.08 -2.10 -9.61
C ASN A 33 0.10 -1.05 -9.08
N VAL A 34 -0.02 0.07 -9.77
CA VAL A 34 -0.94 1.16 -9.43
C VAL A 34 -2.19 1.02 -10.27
N ARG A 35 -3.35 0.98 -9.62
CA ARG A 35 -4.65 1.07 -10.29
C ARG A 35 -5.00 2.55 -10.45
N VAL A 36 -5.03 3.02 -11.69
CA VAL A 36 -5.41 4.40 -12.03
C VAL A 36 -6.85 4.40 -12.54
N VAL A 37 -7.70 5.23 -11.94
CA VAL A 37 -9.11 5.38 -12.30
C VAL A 37 -9.33 6.81 -12.78
N GLU A 38 -9.62 6.98 -14.06
CA GLU A 38 -9.85 8.27 -14.74
C GLU A 38 -11.30 8.30 -15.26
N GLY A 39 -12.22 8.78 -14.43
CA GLY A 39 -13.65 8.76 -14.72
C GLY A 39 -14.17 7.31 -14.85
N GLU A 40 -14.70 6.96 -16.02
CA GLU A 40 -15.19 5.60 -16.31
C GLU A 40 -14.08 4.61 -16.71
N ARG A 41 -12.86 5.09 -16.98
CA ARG A 41 -11.75 4.24 -17.46
C ARG A 41 -10.85 3.84 -16.30
N THR A 42 -10.48 2.57 -16.26
CA THR A 42 -9.51 2.05 -15.29
C THR A 42 -8.35 1.38 -16.00
N ARG A 43 -7.12 1.63 -15.53
CA ARG A 43 -5.91 0.93 -15.99
C ARG A 43 -5.06 0.48 -14.82
N LEU A 44 -4.36 -0.64 -14.99
CA LEU A 44 -3.31 -1.08 -14.08
C LEU A 44 -1.97 -0.68 -14.70
N GLN A 45 -1.18 0.11 -13.98
CA GLN A 45 0.12 0.56 -14.43
C GLN A 45 1.19 0.03 -13.48
N ALA A 46 2.14 -0.75 -14.02
CA ALA A 46 3.27 -1.24 -13.25
C ALA A 46 4.41 -0.23 -13.27
N PHE A 47 5.00 0.03 -12.10
CA PHE A 47 6.23 0.80 -11.91
C PHE A 47 7.25 -0.11 -11.24
N GLU A 48 8.51 -0.03 -11.66
CA GLU A 48 9.61 -0.83 -11.13
C GLU A 48 10.82 0.08 -10.92
N GLY A 49 11.50 -0.06 -9.78
CA GLY A 49 12.67 0.74 -9.41
C GLY A 49 13.20 0.40 -8.03
#